data_AF-A0A3A6PNY3-F1
#
_entry.id   AF-A0A3A6PNY3-F1
#
_cell.length_a   1.000
_cell.length_b   1.000
_cell.length_c   1.000
_cell.angle_alpha   90.00
_cell.angle_beta   90.00
_cell.angle_gamma   90.00
#
_symmetry.space_group_name_H-M   'P 1'
#
loop_
_entity.id
_entity.type
_entity.pdbx_description
1 polymer ?
#
loop_
_entity_poly.entity_id
_entity_poly.type
_entity_poly.pdbx_seq_one_letter_code
_entity_poly.pdbx_strand_id
1 'polypeptide(L)'
;MSVELPFAPVDAIIRRNAGSLRVSADAAEALATRVQQHGATLAVGAAEAATADGRKTLMATDFGVETVVDRESLELPIAPVDRIARLEIDDSYRVSMDARIALADILEDYADNVAAAAVTLAHHADRRTVQADDIETYFSLFE
;
A
#
# COMPACT_ATOMS: atom_id res chain seq x y z
N MET A 1 9.72 -11.73 -7.17
CA MET A 1 9.13 -10.55 -7.82
C MET A 1 9.80 -9.33 -7.20
N SER A 2 10.23 -8.34 -7.98
CA SER A 2 10.79 -7.11 -7.41
C SER A 2 9.67 -6.27 -6.80
N VAL A 3 9.96 -5.60 -5.69
CA VAL A 3 9.05 -4.65 -5.05
C VAL A 3 9.20 -3.28 -5.71
N GLU A 4 8.08 -2.65 -6.07
CA GLU A 4 8.01 -1.39 -6.78
C GLU A 4 8.16 -0.18 -5.86
N LEU A 5 7.65 -0.28 -4.63
CA LEU A 5 7.72 0.80 -3.65
C LEU A 5 9.16 0.99 -3.17
N PRO A 6 9.67 2.24 -3.17
CA PRO A 6 10.97 2.52 -2.58
C PRO A 6 10.97 2.29 -1.07
N PHE A 7 12.14 1.91 -0.54
CA PHE A 7 12.31 1.66 0.89
C PHE A 7 11.91 2.85 1.77
N ALA A 8 12.36 4.07 1.43
CA ALA A 8 12.26 5.22 2.34
C ALA A 8 10.81 5.65 2.66
N PRO A 9 9.89 5.79 1.69
CA PRO A 9 8.47 6.05 1.97
C PRO A 9 7.84 5.00 2.88
N VAL A 10 8.13 3.72 2.65
CA VAL A 10 7.54 2.63 3.45
C VAL A 10 8.11 2.61 4.87
N ASP A 11 9.42 2.81 5.02
CA ASP A 11 10.08 2.98 6.32
C ASP A 11 9.53 4.21 7.06
N ALA A 12 9.23 5.32 6.38
CA ALA A 12 8.63 6.51 6.97
C ALA A 12 7.24 6.23 7.56
N ILE A 13 6.40 5.45 6.87
CA ILE A 13 5.09 5.02 7.36
C ILE A 13 5.23 4.17 8.64
N ILE A 14 6.18 3.24 8.70
CA ILE A 14 6.41 2.48 9.94
C ILE A 14 6.91 3.40 11.06
N ARG A 15 7.86 4.30 10.75
CA ARG A 15 8.45 5.21 11.74
C ARG A 15 7.46 6.19 12.35
N ARG A 16 6.49 6.72 11.58
CA ARG A 16 5.46 7.61 12.14
C ARG A 16 4.58 6.92 13.19
N ASN A 17 4.45 5.59 13.10
CA ASN A 17 3.73 4.76 14.08
C ASN A 17 4.64 4.24 15.22
N ALA A 18 5.95 4.13 14.99
CA ALA A 18 6.89 3.43 15.88
C ALA A 18 7.21 4.15 17.20
N GLY A 19 6.91 5.44 17.33
CA GLY A 19 7.27 6.23 18.50
C GLY A 19 8.78 6.19 18.78
N SER A 20 9.20 5.46 19.82
CA SER A 20 10.63 5.31 20.19
C SER A 20 11.26 3.98 19.74
N LEU A 21 10.48 3.08 19.12
CA LEU A 21 10.98 1.81 18.62
C LEU A 21 11.87 2.03 17.39
N ARG A 22 12.86 1.15 17.23
CA ARG A 22 13.65 1.05 16.00
C ARG A 22 12.82 0.32 14.94
N VAL A 23 13.14 0.56 13.67
CA VAL A 23 12.55 -0.16 12.54
C VAL A 23 13.67 -0.89 11.81
N SER A 24 13.50 -2.19 11.60
CA SER A 24 14.44 -2.99 10.79
C SER A 24 14.20 -2.77 9.31
N ALA A 25 15.24 -2.96 8.49
CA ALA A 25 15.09 -2.85 7.05
C ALA A 25 14.11 -3.90 6.49
N ASP A 26 14.20 -5.13 7.00
CA ASP A 26 13.35 -6.24 6.61
C ASP A 26 11.86 -5.98 6.92
N ALA A 27 11.54 -5.20 7.97
CA ALA A 27 10.16 -4.81 8.24
C ALA A 27 9.58 -3.91 7.14
N ALA A 28 10.36 -2.95 6.65
CA ALA A 28 9.93 -2.09 5.55
C ALA A 28 9.81 -2.89 4.23
N GLU A 29 10.69 -3.85 3.98
CA GLU A 29 10.59 -4.74 2.81
C GLU A 29 9.35 -5.64 2.86
N ALA A 30 9.06 -6.24 4.02
CA ALA A 30 7.87 -7.05 4.25
C ALA A 30 6.60 -6.22 4.01
N LEU A 31 6.53 -5.02 4.61
CA LEU A 31 5.38 -4.13 4.42
C LEU A 31 5.22 -3.73 2.95
N ALA A 32 6.30 -3.34 2.28
CA ALA A 32 6.27 -2.95 0.87
C ALA A 32 5.73 -4.06 -0.03
N THR A 33 6.11 -5.32 0.24
CA THR A 33 5.60 -6.49 -0.48
C THR A 33 4.10 -6.65 -0.30
N ARG A 34 3.60 -6.54 0.94
CA ARG A 34 2.18 -6.67 1.28
C ARG A 34 1.34 -5.55 0.67
N VAL A 35 1.83 -4.32 0.71
CA VAL A 35 1.19 -3.14 0.08
C VAL A 35 1.10 -3.32 -1.43
N GLN A 36 2.16 -3.80 -2.08
CA GLN A 36 2.16 -4.06 -3.52
C GLN A 36 1.12 -5.11 -3.92
N GLN A 37 1.08 -6.25 -3.21
CA GLN A 37 0.11 -7.32 -3.50
C GLN A 37 -1.33 -6.82 -3.33
N HIS A 38 -1.59 -6.08 -2.26
CA HIS A 38 -2.90 -5.48 -2.02
C HIS A 38 -3.29 -4.50 -3.14
N GLY A 39 -2.37 -3.62 -3.54
CA GLY A 39 -2.61 -2.64 -4.60
C GLY A 39 -2.86 -3.27 -5.97
N ALA A 40 -2.13 -4.33 -6.33
CA ALA A 40 -2.37 -5.08 -7.56
C ALA A 40 -3.77 -5.72 -7.55
N THR A 41 -4.16 -6.34 -6.41
CA THR A 41 -5.50 -6.93 -6.24
C THR A 41 -6.61 -5.89 -6.40
N LEU A 42 -6.47 -4.71 -5.76
CA LEU A 42 -7.42 -3.61 -5.91
C LEU A 42 -7.52 -3.13 -7.37
N ALA A 43 -6.39 -3.07 -8.08
CA ALA A 43 -6.37 -2.64 -9.47
C ALA A 43 -7.08 -3.64 -10.41
N VAL A 44 -7.01 -4.94 -10.13
CA VAL A 44 -7.79 -5.95 -10.85
C VAL A 44 -9.29 -5.69 -10.69
N GLY A 45 -9.76 -5.51 -9.45
CA GLY A 45 -11.17 -5.18 -9.18
C GLY A 45 -11.61 -3.87 -9.85
N ALA A 46 -10.75 -2.85 -9.82
CA ALA A 46 -11.01 -1.58 -10.50
C ALA A 46 -11.09 -1.72 -12.03
N ALA A 47 -10.26 -2.59 -12.63
CA ALA A 47 -10.31 -2.87 -14.06
C ALA A 47 -11.57 -3.64 -14.48
N GLU A 48 -12.07 -4.53 -13.63
CA GLU A 48 -13.35 -5.21 -13.81
C GLU A 48 -14.51 -4.21 -13.77
N ALA A 49 -14.55 -3.32 -12.78
CA ALA A 49 -15.54 -2.25 -12.67
C ALA A 49 -15.51 -1.32 -13.91
N ALA A 50 -14.34 -0.89 -14.33
CA ALA A 50 -14.18 -0.09 -15.54
C ALA A 50 -14.71 -0.80 -16.79
N THR A 51 -14.47 -2.12 -16.92
CA THR A 51 -14.98 -2.91 -18.05
C THR A 51 -16.50 -3.08 -17.99
N ALA A 52 -17.07 -3.30 -16.81
CA ALA A 52 -18.52 -3.37 -16.63
C ALA A 52 -19.20 -2.05 -17.04
N ASP A 53 -18.53 -0.93 -16.83
CA ASP A 53 -18.94 0.41 -17.28
C ASP A 53 -18.62 0.72 -18.75
N GLY A 54 -18.08 -0.24 -19.51
CA GLY A 54 -17.79 -0.09 -20.94
C GLY A 54 -16.58 0.79 -21.24
N ARG A 55 -15.66 0.96 -20.28
CA ARG A 55 -14.45 1.80 -20.41
C ARG A 55 -13.17 1.00 -20.13
N LYS A 56 -12.02 1.57 -20.53
CA LYS A 56 -10.68 0.98 -20.34
C LYS A 56 -9.72 1.88 -19.55
N THR A 57 -10.27 2.91 -18.92
CA THR A 57 -9.52 3.80 -18.03
C THR A 57 -10.07 3.61 -16.62
N LEU A 58 -9.20 3.17 -15.70
CA LEU A 58 -9.46 3.15 -14.27
C LEU A 58 -9.54 4.60 -13.77
N MET A 59 -10.57 4.87 -13.00
CA MET A 59 -10.92 6.13 -12.38
C MET A 59 -10.87 5.97 -10.85
N ALA A 60 -10.78 7.07 -10.09
CA ALA A 60 -10.82 7.03 -8.63
C ALA A 60 -12.07 6.29 -8.11
N THR A 61 -13.21 6.47 -8.79
CA THR A 61 -14.48 5.83 -8.45
C THR A 61 -14.45 4.31 -8.55
N ASP A 62 -13.55 3.73 -9.37
CA ASP A 62 -13.38 2.27 -9.43
C ASP A 62 -12.77 1.70 -8.16
N PHE A 63 -12.03 2.52 -7.43
CA PHE A 63 -11.50 2.23 -6.10
C PHE A 63 -12.46 2.65 -4.98
N GLY A 64 -13.69 3.08 -5.33
CA GLY A 64 -14.67 3.58 -4.37
C GLY A 64 -14.42 5.01 -3.88
N VAL A 65 -13.54 5.77 -4.55
CA VAL A 65 -13.16 7.13 -4.14
C VAL A 65 -13.85 8.17 -5.02
N GLU A 66 -14.71 9.00 -4.42
CA GLU A 66 -15.40 10.09 -5.13
C GLU A 66 -14.55 11.35 -5.27
N THR A 67 -13.72 11.65 -4.27
CA THR A 67 -12.84 12.83 -4.21
C THR A 67 -11.47 12.40 -3.72
N VAL A 68 -10.43 12.76 -4.47
CA VAL A 68 -9.04 12.44 -4.13
C VAL A 68 -8.45 13.50 -3.21
N VAL A 69 -7.51 13.07 -2.36
CA VAL A 69 -6.67 13.95 -1.55
C VAL A 69 -5.66 14.73 -2.41
N ASP A 70 -5.05 15.76 -1.83
CA ASP A 70 -3.94 16.46 -2.47
C ASP A 70 -2.73 15.53 -2.59
N ARG A 71 -2.16 15.42 -3.80
CA ARG A 71 -1.02 14.53 -4.07
C ARG A 71 0.17 14.79 -3.14
N GLU A 72 0.40 16.03 -2.78
CA GLU A 72 1.51 16.45 -1.91
C GLU A 72 1.34 16.01 -0.45
N SER A 73 0.16 15.55 -0.06
CA SER A 73 -0.10 14.99 1.28
C SER A 73 0.31 13.53 1.43
N LEU A 74 0.57 12.84 0.32
CA LEU A 74 0.92 11.42 0.27
C LEU A 74 2.42 11.19 0.49
N GLU A 75 2.74 10.21 1.34
CA GLU A 75 4.10 9.69 1.51
C GLU A 75 4.48 8.73 0.37
N LEU A 76 3.55 7.90 -0.10
CA LEU A 76 3.79 6.93 -1.16
C LEU A 76 3.88 7.63 -2.53
N PRO A 77 4.95 7.36 -3.30
CA PRO A 77 5.16 8.03 -4.57
C PRO A 77 4.22 7.49 -5.66
N ILE A 78 3.54 8.42 -6.34
CA ILE A 78 2.56 8.13 -7.40
C ILE A 78 3.10 7.25 -8.53
N ALA A 79 4.36 7.42 -8.95
CA ALA A 79 4.91 6.66 -10.07
C ALA A 79 5.10 5.16 -9.74
N PRO A 80 5.69 4.78 -8.60
CA PRO A 80 5.64 3.41 -8.10
C PRO A 80 4.21 2.85 -7.93
N VAL A 81 3.27 3.64 -7.41
CA VAL A 81 1.87 3.20 -7.27
C VAL A 81 1.22 2.93 -8.64
N ASP A 82 1.48 3.74 -9.66
CA ASP A 82 1.02 3.47 -11.05
C ASP A 82 1.60 2.17 -11.61
N ARG A 83 2.85 1.81 -11.25
CA ARG A 83 3.43 0.52 -11.66
C ARG A 83 2.75 -0.65 -10.94
N ILE A 84 2.47 -0.51 -9.64
CA ILE A 84 1.68 -1.51 -8.88
C ILE A 84 0.31 -1.73 -9.52
N ALA A 85 -0.38 -0.64 -9.86
CA ALA A 85 -1.71 -0.70 -10.48
C ALA A 85 -1.73 -1.44 -11.83
N ARG A 86 -0.57 -1.66 -12.44
CA ARG A 86 -0.41 -2.31 -13.74
C ARG A 86 0.13 -3.74 -13.67
N LEU A 87 0.52 -4.21 -12.49
CA LEU A 87 1.20 -5.50 -12.34
C LEU A 87 0.35 -6.69 -12.83
N GLU A 88 -0.96 -6.64 -12.60
CA GLU A 88 -1.86 -7.78 -12.80
C GLU A 88 -3.01 -7.49 -13.76
N ILE A 89 -2.98 -6.33 -14.45
CA ILE A 89 -3.97 -5.96 -15.45
C ILE A 89 -3.32 -5.85 -16.83
N ASP A 90 -4.13 -6.04 -17.87
CA ASP A 90 -3.67 -5.97 -19.26
C ASP A 90 -3.18 -4.55 -19.64
N ASP A 91 -2.14 -4.46 -20.47
CA ASP A 91 -1.54 -3.19 -20.91
C ASP A 91 -2.50 -2.26 -21.67
N SER A 92 -3.65 -2.77 -22.15
CA SER A 92 -4.70 -1.95 -22.75
C SER A 92 -5.40 -1.02 -21.75
N TYR A 93 -5.31 -1.30 -20.44
CA TYR A 93 -5.89 -0.44 -19.42
C TYR A 93 -5.03 0.81 -19.17
N ARG A 94 -5.72 1.92 -18.99
CA ARG A 94 -5.14 3.19 -18.56
C ARG A 94 -5.51 3.45 -17.11
N VAL A 95 -4.65 4.11 -16.37
CA VAL A 95 -4.91 4.55 -15.00
C VAL A 95 -4.87 6.07 -15.01
N SER A 96 -5.99 6.73 -14.65
CA SER A 96 -6.05 8.20 -14.58
C SER A 96 -5.14 8.73 -13.45
N MET A 97 -4.85 10.03 -13.45
CA MET A 97 -4.07 10.63 -12.35
C MET A 97 -4.80 10.44 -11.02
N ASP A 98 -6.08 10.78 -10.97
CA ASP A 98 -6.91 10.67 -9.77
C ASP A 98 -7.01 9.22 -9.29
N ALA A 99 -7.08 8.24 -10.18
CA ALA A 99 -7.02 6.82 -9.82
C ALA A 99 -5.71 6.44 -9.12
N ARG A 100 -4.58 6.99 -9.55
CA ARG A 100 -3.27 6.73 -8.91
C ARG A 100 -3.18 7.39 -7.55
N ILE A 101 -3.74 8.60 -7.40
CA ILE A 101 -3.80 9.31 -6.12
C ILE A 101 -4.71 8.54 -5.14
N ALA A 102 -5.90 8.13 -5.60
CA ALA A 102 -6.83 7.31 -4.81
C ALA A 102 -6.18 5.99 -4.35
N LEU A 103 -5.50 5.29 -5.25
CA LEU A 103 -4.81 4.05 -4.88
C LEU A 103 -3.66 4.31 -3.90
N ALA A 104 -2.89 5.37 -4.08
CA ALA A 104 -1.81 5.72 -3.16
C ALA A 104 -2.33 5.99 -1.74
N ASP A 105 -3.42 6.74 -1.63
CA ASP A 105 -4.12 7.05 -0.37
C ASP A 105 -4.60 5.77 0.33
N ILE A 106 -5.32 4.88 -0.39
CA ILE A 106 -5.77 3.58 0.13
C ILE A 106 -4.59 2.72 0.60
N LEU A 107 -3.49 2.71 -0.15
CA LEU A 107 -2.30 1.93 0.18
C LEU A 107 -1.54 2.49 1.38
N GLU A 108 -1.54 3.81 1.58
CA GLU A 108 -0.99 4.44 2.78
C GLU A 108 -1.80 4.11 4.02
N ASP A 109 -3.13 4.23 3.95
CA ASP A 109 -4.02 3.87 5.06
C ASP A 109 -3.86 2.39 5.42
N TYR A 110 -3.79 1.52 4.42
CA TYR A 110 -3.50 0.09 4.63
C TYR A 110 -2.14 -0.10 5.30
N ALA A 111 -1.09 0.56 4.81
CA ALA A 111 0.26 0.46 5.37
C ALA A 111 0.34 0.99 6.81
N ASP A 112 -0.36 2.08 7.13
CA ASP A 112 -0.46 2.64 8.48
C ASP A 112 -1.10 1.66 9.46
N ASN A 113 -2.22 1.05 9.06
CA ASN A 113 -2.92 0.07 9.90
C ASN A 113 -2.02 -1.12 10.23
N VAL A 114 -1.30 -1.65 9.22
CA VAL A 114 -0.34 -2.74 9.40
C VAL A 114 0.83 -2.30 10.29
N ALA A 115 1.37 -1.10 10.07
CA ALA A 115 2.47 -0.56 10.86
C ALA A 115 2.09 -0.37 12.34
N ALA A 116 0.91 0.18 12.62
CA ALA A 116 0.40 0.37 13.99
C ALA A 116 0.22 -0.98 14.71
N ALA A 117 -0.29 -1.99 14.01
CA ALA A 117 -0.43 -3.34 14.55
C ALA A 117 0.95 -3.98 14.81
N ALA A 118 1.90 -3.84 13.87
CA ALA A 118 3.25 -4.36 14.02
C ALA A 118 4.01 -3.72 15.20
N VAL A 119 3.83 -2.42 15.42
CA VAL A 119 4.36 -1.72 16.61
C VAL A 119 3.75 -2.27 17.90
N THR A 120 2.44 -2.53 17.88
CA THR A 120 1.74 -3.15 19.00
C THR A 120 2.30 -4.55 19.30
N LEU A 121 2.52 -5.37 18.27
CA LEU A 121 3.10 -6.71 18.41
C LEU A 121 4.53 -6.67 18.96
N ALA A 122 5.37 -5.76 18.47
CA ALA A 122 6.72 -5.57 18.98
C ALA A 122 6.72 -5.18 20.47
N HIS A 123 5.79 -4.32 20.89
CA HIS A 123 5.62 -3.96 22.31
C HIS A 123 5.18 -5.15 23.16
N HIS A 124 4.21 -5.95 22.71
CA HIS A 124 3.76 -7.13 23.45
C HIS A 124 4.83 -8.22 23.56
N ALA A 125 5.77 -8.23 22.62
CA ALA A 125 6.94 -9.12 22.64
C ALA A 125 8.14 -8.53 23.42
N ASP A 126 7.96 -7.42 24.15
CA ASP A 126 9.01 -6.69 24.88
C ASP A 126 10.24 -6.34 24.02
N ARG A 127 10.06 -6.16 22.70
CA ARG A 127 11.13 -5.81 21.76
C ARG A 127 11.25 -4.29 21.59
N ARG A 128 12.47 -3.86 21.26
CA ARG A 128 12.81 -2.45 20.96
C ARG A 128 12.92 -2.13 19.47
N THR A 129 12.66 -3.11 18.62
CA THR A 129 12.76 -3.02 17.16
C THR A 129 11.56 -3.72 16.54
N VAL A 130 10.87 -3.04 15.64
CA VAL A 130 9.85 -3.61 14.74
C VAL A 130 10.55 -4.46 13.68
N GLN A 131 10.16 -5.73 13.58
CA GLN A 131 10.74 -6.74 12.72
C GLN A 131 9.78 -7.15 11.61
N ALA A 132 10.28 -7.79 10.56
CA ALA A 132 9.45 -8.38 9.50
C ALA A 132 8.38 -9.32 10.08
N ASP A 133 8.75 -10.13 11.09
CA ASP A 133 7.82 -11.04 11.76
C ASP A 133 6.61 -10.32 12.37
N ASP A 134 6.73 -9.05 12.79
CA ASP A 134 5.58 -8.27 13.28
C ASP A 134 4.58 -7.96 12.16
N ILE A 135 5.09 -7.64 10.97
CA ILE A 135 4.29 -7.40 9.77
C ILE A 135 3.60 -8.71 9.35
N GLU A 136 4.35 -9.80 9.29
CA GLU A 136 3.83 -11.10 8.87
C GLU A 136 2.83 -11.68 9.87
N THR A 137 3.08 -11.48 11.17
CA THR A 137 2.16 -11.93 12.24
C THR A 137 0.81 -11.24 12.14
N TYR A 138 0.78 -9.94 11.84
CA TYR A 138 -0.49 -9.23 11.61
C TYR A 138 -1.37 -10.00 10.62
N PHE A 139 -0.84 -10.37 9.46
CA PHE A 139 -1.61 -11.09 8.44
C PHE A 139 -1.98 -12.51 8.85
N SER A 140 -1.10 -13.24 9.54
CA SER A 140 -1.42 -14.59 10.02
C SER A 140 -2.59 -14.67 11.01
N LEU A 141 -2.99 -13.53 11.60
CA LEU A 141 -4.12 -13.44 12.53
C LEU A 141 -5.45 -13.09 11.83
N PHE A 142 -5.41 -12.59 10.60
CA PHE A 142 -6.57 -12.11 9.85
C PHE A 142 -6.81 -12.86 8.52
N GLU A 143 -5.89 -13.71 8.09
CA GLU A 143 -6.00 -14.65 6.96
C GLU A 143 -6.15 -16.10 7.44
#